data_AF-A0A3N5SFK3-F1
#
_entry.id   AF-A0A3N5SFK3-F1
#
_cell.length_a   1.000
_cell.length_b   1.000
_cell.length_c   1.000
_cell.angle_alpha   90.00
_cell.angle_beta   90.00
_cell.angle_gamma   90.00
#
_symmetry.space_group_name_H-M   'P 1'
#
loop_
_entity.id
_entity.type
_entity.pdbx_description
1 polymer ?
#
loop_
_entity_poly.entity_id
_entity_poly.type
_entity_poly.pdbx_seq_one_letter_code
_entity_poly.pdbx_strand_id
1 'polypeptide(L)'
;MAILQPPPAPRTGPLSFLRDLRFLRYAAQLVFLIVVISLLGWLATNTAQQLQRASIPTSFNFLSQPSGFDIDEGFTSEPHTRTDSFAHGFVIATLNTLRVVAAGLFFATLLGLFVGIARLSTNWLVRNLALSYVEVMQNTPLLLQLFFLYSGVVLTLPPA
;
A
#
# COMPACT_ATOMS: atom_id res chain seq x y z
N MET A 1 0.41 -29.63 -69.28
CA MET A 1 0.75 -30.70 -68.33
C MET A 1 1.94 -30.22 -67.50
N ALA A 2 1.68 -29.43 -66.45
CA ALA A 2 2.74 -28.88 -65.59
C ALA A 2 3.08 -29.92 -64.52
N ILE A 3 4.30 -30.43 -64.57
CA ILE A 3 4.82 -31.44 -63.65
C ILE A 3 4.95 -30.77 -62.28
N LEU A 4 4.13 -31.19 -61.31
CA LEU A 4 4.26 -30.78 -59.91
C LEU A 4 5.59 -31.35 -59.39
N GLN A 5 6.60 -30.49 -59.21
CA GLN A 5 7.78 -30.87 -58.43
C GLN A 5 7.35 -31.02 -56.96
N PRO A 6 7.69 -32.14 -56.29
CA PRO A 6 7.40 -32.28 -54.87
C PRO A 6 8.17 -31.23 -54.05
N PRO A 7 7.61 -30.74 -52.94
CA PRO A 7 8.26 -29.72 -52.12
C PRO A 7 9.63 -30.23 -51.61
N PRO A 8 10.65 -29.36 -51.53
CA PRO A 8 11.97 -29.75 -51.06
C PRO A 8 11.89 -30.30 -49.63
N ALA A 9 12.55 -31.43 -49.39
CA ALA A 9 12.53 -32.11 -48.10
C ALA A 9 13.03 -31.18 -46.95
N PRO A 10 12.45 -31.28 -45.74
CA PRO A 10 12.93 -30.54 -44.58
C PRO A 10 14.41 -30.85 -44.34
N ARG A 11 15.27 -29.82 -44.31
CA ARG A 11 16.71 -29.99 -44.04
C ARG A 11 16.91 -30.30 -42.54
N THR A 12 16.85 -31.57 -42.16
CA THR A 12 17.15 -32.05 -40.79
C THR A 12 18.66 -32.16 -40.61
N GLY A 13 19.33 -31.03 -40.37
CA GLY A 13 20.72 -31.03 -39.92
C GLY A 13 20.82 -31.24 -38.40
N PRO A 14 21.97 -31.70 -37.87
CA PRO A 14 22.18 -31.93 -36.42
C PRO A 14 22.05 -30.65 -35.57
N LEU A 15 22.06 -29.47 -36.19
CA LEU A 15 21.86 -28.17 -35.55
C LEU A 15 20.39 -27.69 -35.55
N SER A 16 19.44 -28.50 -36.05
CA SER A 16 18.01 -28.18 -36.10
C SER A 16 17.40 -27.97 -34.72
N PHE A 17 17.93 -28.66 -33.71
CA PHE A 17 17.52 -28.57 -32.30
C PHE A 17 17.73 -27.17 -31.70
N LEU A 18 18.79 -26.45 -32.11
CA LEU A 18 19.06 -25.08 -31.66
C LEU A 18 18.10 -24.04 -32.26
N ARG A 19 17.35 -24.42 -33.31
CA ARG A 19 16.31 -23.59 -33.95
C ARG A 19 14.90 -24.03 -33.58
N ASP A 20 14.74 -25.10 -32.81
CA ASP A 20 13.43 -25.52 -32.32
C ASP A 20 12.96 -24.52 -31.24
N LEU A 21 11.93 -23.76 -31.57
CA LEU A 21 11.33 -22.76 -30.69
C LEU A 21 10.84 -23.35 -29.37
N ARG A 22 10.44 -24.63 -29.35
CA ARG A 22 9.98 -25.28 -28.11
C ARG A 22 11.16 -25.53 -27.16
N PHE A 23 12.26 -26.05 -27.70
CA PHE A 23 13.47 -26.28 -26.92
C PHE A 23 14.07 -24.97 -26.37
N LEU A 24 14.19 -23.93 -27.21
CA LEU A 24 14.72 -22.62 -26.80
C LEU A 24 13.87 -21.98 -25.70
N ARG A 25 12.54 -22.13 -25.74
CA ARG A 25 11.63 -21.64 -24.69
C ARG A 25 11.87 -22.33 -23.35
N TYR A 26 11.97 -23.66 -23.33
CA TYR A 26 12.24 -24.39 -22.09
C TYR A 26 13.64 -24.10 -21.55
N ALA A 27 14.65 -24.01 -22.42
CA ALA A 27 16.01 -23.64 -22.03
C ALA A 27 16.07 -22.21 -21.46
N ALA A 28 15.42 -21.24 -22.10
CA ALA A 28 15.35 -19.87 -21.62
C ALA A 28 14.61 -19.76 -20.27
N GLN A 29 13.51 -20.51 -20.08
CA GLN A 29 12.79 -20.57 -18.81
C GLN A 29 13.68 -21.16 -17.70
N LEU A 30 14.46 -22.20 -17.99
CA LEU A 30 15.39 -22.83 -17.05
C LEU A 30 16.52 -21.87 -16.66
N VAL A 31 17.12 -21.18 -17.63
CA VAL A 31 18.13 -20.15 -17.37
C VAL A 31 17.54 -19.01 -16.53
N PHE A 32 16.34 -18.52 -16.89
CA PHE A 32 15.65 -17.50 -16.13
C PHE A 32 15.39 -17.93 -14.68
N LEU A 33 14.91 -19.16 -14.47
CA LEU A 33 14.69 -19.72 -13.14
C LEU A 33 15.99 -19.77 -12.33
N ILE A 34 17.10 -20.23 -12.94
CA ILE A 34 18.42 -20.24 -12.30
C ILE A 34 18.82 -18.82 -11.89
N VAL A 35 18.72 -17.85 -12.81
CA VAL A 35 19.06 -16.45 -12.53
C VAL A 35 18.22 -15.89 -11.38
N VAL A 36 16.91 -16.14 -11.36
CA VAL A 36 16.03 -15.68 -10.28
C VAL A 36 16.42 -16.32 -8.95
N ILE A 37 16.64 -17.63 -8.90
CA ILE A 37 17.04 -18.32 -7.66
C ILE A 37 18.39 -17.80 -7.16
N SER A 38 19.38 -17.64 -8.06
CA SER A 38 20.69 -17.10 -7.70
C SER A 38 20.61 -15.65 -7.21
N LEU A 39 19.79 -14.82 -7.86
CA LEU A 39 19.57 -13.42 -7.47
C LEU A 39 18.90 -13.33 -6.10
N LEU A 40 17.83 -14.11 -5.87
CA LEU A 40 17.15 -14.16 -4.57
C LEU A 40 18.08 -14.66 -3.47
N GLY A 41 18.87 -15.71 -3.73
CA GLY A 41 19.87 -16.21 -2.79
C GLY A 41 20.96 -15.17 -2.47
N TRP A 42 21.43 -14.44 -3.49
CA TRP A 42 22.38 -13.34 -3.31
C TRP A 42 21.77 -12.20 -2.49
N LEU A 43 20.54 -11.77 -2.79
CA LEU A 43 19.84 -10.72 -2.01
C LEU A 43 19.62 -11.14 -0.56
N ALA A 44 19.20 -12.38 -0.33
CA ALA A 44 18.96 -12.91 1.01
C ALA A 44 20.26 -12.92 1.84
N THR A 45 21.37 -13.38 1.26
CA THR A 45 22.67 -13.42 1.94
C THR A 45 23.26 -12.02 2.17
N ASN A 46 23.14 -11.09 1.21
CA ASN A 46 23.55 -9.70 1.40
C ASN A 46 22.76 -9.03 2.53
N THR A 47 21.44 -9.21 2.53
CA THR A 47 20.57 -8.67 3.57
C THR A 47 20.90 -9.25 4.93
N ALA A 48 21.04 -10.57 5.02
CA ALA A 48 21.40 -11.25 6.27
C ALA A 48 22.74 -10.75 6.83
N GLN A 49 23.76 -10.59 5.98
CA GLN A 49 25.07 -10.09 6.38
C GLN A 49 25.03 -8.63 6.84
N GLN A 50 24.23 -7.78 6.17
CA GLN A 50 24.07 -6.37 6.55
C GLN A 50 23.33 -6.22 7.88
N LEU A 51 22.28 -7.03 8.10
CA LEU A 51 21.54 -7.05 9.36
C LEU A 51 22.40 -7.52 10.53
N GLN A 52 23.25 -8.53 10.31
CA GLN A 52 24.23 -8.99 11.31
C GLN A 52 25.25 -7.92 11.66
N ARG A 53 25.76 -7.16 10.68
CA ARG A 53 26.70 -6.05 10.91
C ARG A 53 26.05 -4.85 11.58
N ALA A 54 24.78 -4.60 11.30
CA ALA A 54 24.02 -3.48 11.85
C ALA A 54 23.45 -3.76 13.25
N SER A 55 23.69 -4.96 13.82
CA SER A 55 23.11 -5.40 15.10
C SER A 55 21.59 -5.21 15.18
N ILE A 56 20.90 -5.29 14.02
CA ILE A 56 19.44 -5.16 13.95
C ILE A 56 18.85 -6.52 14.32
N PRO A 57 18.17 -6.66 15.47
CA PRO A 57 17.58 -7.94 15.87
C PRO A 57 16.49 -8.33 14.86
N THR A 58 16.70 -9.38 14.09
CA THR A 58 15.75 -9.88 13.08
C THR A 58 14.65 -10.76 13.69
N SER A 59 14.38 -10.62 14.99
CA SER A 59 13.45 -11.47 15.74
C SER A 59 12.22 -10.68 16.16
N PHE A 60 11.10 -11.36 16.37
CA PHE A 60 9.88 -10.75 16.91
C PHE A 60 9.97 -10.40 18.40
N ASN A 61 11.13 -10.57 19.05
CA ASN A 61 11.31 -10.24 20.46
C ASN A 61 11.07 -8.75 20.76
N PHE A 62 11.19 -7.88 19.76
CA PHE A 62 10.86 -6.46 19.89
C PHE A 62 9.39 -6.26 20.33
N LEU A 63 8.46 -7.14 19.93
CA LEU A 63 7.04 -7.03 20.28
C LEU A 63 6.80 -7.11 21.79
N SER A 64 7.63 -7.87 22.51
CA SER A 64 7.59 -7.99 23.97
C SER A 64 8.45 -6.96 24.71
N GLN A 65 9.26 -6.17 24.00
CA GLN A 65 10.07 -5.13 24.61
C GLN A 65 9.22 -3.89 24.94
N PRO A 66 9.60 -3.10 25.96
CA PRO A 66 8.95 -1.83 26.26
C PRO A 66 8.96 -0.89 25.05
N SER A 67 7.81 -0.27 24.77
CA SER A 67 7.57 0.56 23.58
C SER A 67 8.35 1.88 23.60
N GLY A 68 8.62 2.43 24.79
CA GLY A 68 9.36 3.68 24.92
C GLY A 68 8.56 4.94 24.60
N PHE A 69 7.25 4.83 24.31
CA PHE A 69 6.33 5.94 24.07
C PHE A 69 5.00 5.74 24.80
N ASP A 70 4.32 6.85 25.12
CA ASP A 70 2.98 6.84 25.70
C ASP A 70 1.94 7.06 24.60
N ILE A 71 0.76 6.44 24.71
CA ILE A 71 -0.41 6.77 23.88
C ILE A 71 -1.49 7.32 24.81
N ASP A 72 -1.51 8.64 24.96
CA ASP A 72 -2.44 9.36 25.83
C ASP A 72 -3.82 9.57 25.18
N GLU A 73 -3.91 9.35 23.86
CA GLU A 73 -5.10 9.60 23.06
C GLU A 73 -5.83 8.28 22.72
N GLY A 74 -7.10 8.17 23.12
CA GLY A 74 -7.94 7.03 22.79
C GLY A 74 -9.14 6.86 23.72
N PHE A 75 -10.04 5.95 23.36
CA PHE A 75 -11.22 5.59 24.16
C PHE A 75 -11.06 4.25 24.88
N THR A 76 -9.82 3.75 25.02
CA THR A 76 -9.55 2.54 25.80
C THR A 76 -9.49 2.90 27.29
N SER A 77 -10.07 2.06 28.13
CA SER A 77 -10.14 2.27 29.58
C SER A 77 -8.77 2.26 30.27
N GLU A 78 -7.77 1.69 29.60
CA GLU A 78 -6.37 1.64 30.06
C GLU A 78 -5.48 2.36 29.02
N PRO A 79 -4.82 3.48 29.39
CA PRO A 79 -3.83 4.15 28.56
C PRO A 79 -2.59 3.28 28.33
N HIS A 80 -2.04 3.31 27.11
CA HIS A 80 -0.77 2.63 26.83
C HIS A 80 0.37 3.45 27.41
N THR A 81 1.13 2.86 28.32
CA THR A 81 2.25 3.52 29.00
C THR A 81 3.59 3.10 28.39
N ARG A 82 4.62 3.93 28.52
CA ARG A 82 6.01 3.72 28.07
C ARG A 82 6.64 2.38 28.42
N THR A 83 6.17 1.76 29.51
CA THR A 83 6.63 0.47 30.03
C THR A 83 5.95 -0.73 29.38
N ASP A 84 4.83 -0.51 28.69
CA ASP A 84 4.07 -1.56 28.03
C ASP A 84 4.81 -2.10 26.80
N SER A 85 4.47 -3.32 26.42
CA SER A 85 5.05 -3.98 25.25
C SER A 85 4.70 -3.27 23.93
N PHE A 86 5.61 -3.29 22.96
CA PHE A 86 5.35 -2.82 21.59
C PHE A 86 4.11 -3.48 20.96
N ALA A 87 3.85 -4.76 21.24
CA ALA A 87 2.66 -5.47 20.76
C ALA A 87 1.37 -4.81 21.26
N HIS A 88 1.34 -4.44 22.53
CA HIS A 88 0.20 -3.73 23.12
C HIS A 88 -0.02 -2.40 22.42
N GLY A 89 1.03 -1.58 22.27
CA GLY A 89 0.96 -0.29 21.60
C GLY A 89 0.49 -0.40 20.14
N PHE A 90 0.98 -1.41 19.40
CA PHE A 90 0.56 -1.67 18.03
C PHE A 90 -0.95 -1.97 17.93
N VAL A 91 -1.48 -2.81 18.83
CA VAL A 91 -2.91 -3.15 18.86
C VAL A 91 -3.75 -1.91 19.20
N ILE A 92 -3.36 -1.16 20.23
CA ILE A 92 -4.07 0.06 20.65
C ILE A 92 -4.09 1.10 19.53
N ALA A 93 -2.94 1.40 18.91
CA ALA A 93 -2.84 2.34 17.80
C ALA A 93 -3.67 1.91 16.58
N THR A 94 -3.66 0.62 16.26
CA THR A 94 -4.47 0.05 15.16
C THR A 94 -5.97 0.19 15.46
N LEU A 95 -6.40 -0.13 16.68
CA LEU A 95 -7.80 0.00 17.08
C LEU A 95 -8.26 1.46 17.08
N ASN A 96 -7.45 2.39 17.57
CA ASN A 96 -7.76 3.81 17.55
C ASN A 96 -7.90 4.33 16.10
N THR A 97 -6.97 3.96 15.22
CA THR A 97 -7.04 4.31 13.79
C THR A 97 -8.29 3.75 13.14
N LEU A 98 -8.59 2.47 13.36
CA LEU A 98 -9.75 1.80 12.76
C LEU A 98 -11.07 2.46 13.21
N ARG A 99 -11.16 2.87 14.47
CA ARG A 99 -12.33 3.59 15.00
C ARG A 99 -12.49 4.96 14.36
N VAL A 100 -11.42 5.75 14.29
CA VAL A 100 -11.44 7.08 13.66
C VAL A 100 -11.81 6.96 12.17
N VAL A 101 -11.22 5.99 11.47
CA VAL A 101 -11.54 5.71 10.06
C VAL A 101 -12.99 5.28 9.90
N ALA A 102 -13.53 4.41 10.77
CA ALA A 102 -14.92 3.97 10.69
C ALA A 102 -15.90 5.13 10.88
N ALA A 103 -15.69 5.96 11.90
CA ALA A 103 -16.51 7.15 12.14
C ALA A 103 -16.38 8.17 10.99
N GLY A 104 -15.14 8.46 10.58
CA GLY A 104 -14.85 9.37 9.47
C GLY A 104 -15.47 8.91 8.16
N LEU A 105 -15.36 7.62 7.83
CA LEU A 105 -15.96 7.04 6.63
C LEU A 105 -17.49 7.13 6.65
N PHE A 106 -18.11 6.86 7.80
CA PHE A 106 -19.56 6.98 7.95
C PHE A 106 -20.04 8.41 7.66
N PHE A 107 -19.46 9.41 8.32
CA PHE A 107 -19.83 10.82 8.11
C PHE A 107 -19.45 11.34 6.72
N ALA A 108 -18.27 10.98 6.20
CA ALA A 108 -17.84 11.36 4.86
C ALA A 108 -18.74 10.77 3.78
N THR A 109 -19.20 9.53 3.95
CA THR A 109 -20.16 8.90 3.02
C THR A 109 -21.51 9.60 3.06
N LEU A 110 -22.01 9.91 4.25
CA LEU A 110 -23.29 10.60 4.41
C LEU A 110 -23.24 12.01 3.79
N LEU A 111 -22.20 12.78 4.11
CA LEU A 111 -22.00 14.12 3.56
C LEU A 111 -21.78 14.06 2.04
N GLY A 112 -20.91 13.15 1.59
CA GLY A 112 -20.63 12.92 0.17
C GLY A 112 -21.86 12.53 -0.62
N LEU A 113 -22.77 11.74 -0.05
CA LEU A 113 -24.06 11.41 -0.65
C LEU A 113 -24.94 12.66 -0.81
N PHE A 114 -25.11 13.46 0.23
CA PHE A 114 -25.92 14.68 0.17
C PHE A 114 -25.36 15.69 -0.85
N VAL A 115 -24.05 15.93 -0.81
CA VAL A 115 -23.37 16.81 -1.77
C VAL A 115 -23.45 16.25 -3.19
N GLY A 116 -23.30 14.94 -3.36
CA GLY A 116 -23.43 14.25 -4.63
C GLY A 116 -24.82 14.44 -5.25
N ILE A 117 -25.88 14.30 -4.45
CA ILE A 117 -27.27 14.56 -4.86
C ILE A 117 -27.46 16.05 -5.19
N ALA A 118 -26.96 16.95 -4.34
CA ALA A 118 -27.07 18.39 -4.55
C ALA A 118 -26.44 18.84 -5.88
N ARG A 119 -25.37 18.15 -6.33
CA ARG A 119 -24.71 18.40 -7.62
C ARG A 119 -25.59 18.12 -8.84
N LEU A 120 -26.57 17.22 -8.71
CA LEU A 120 -27.54 16.91 -9.77
C LEU A 120 -28.73 17.89 -9.79
N SER A 121 -28.77 18.85 -8.86
CA SER A 121 -29.85 19.83 -8.81
C SER A 121 -29.95 20.66 -10.10
N THR A 122 -31.18 20.88 -10.55
CA THR A 122 -31.49 21.81 -11.63
C THR A 122 -31.27 23.26 -11.20
N ASN A 123 -31.31 23.54 -9.90
CA ASN A 123 -31.02 24.86 -9.34
C ASN A 123 -29.53 25.19 -9.50
N TRP A 124 -29.25 26.23 -10.29
CA TRP A 124 -27.89 26.70 -10.58
C TRP A 124 -27.06 26.98 -9.32
N LEU A 125 -27.67 27.60 -8.31
CA LEU A 125 -26.95 27.98 -7.09
C LEU A 125 -26.52 26.75 -6.28
N VAL A 126 -27.45 25.82 -6.04
CA VAL A 126 -27.18 24.59 -5.27
C VAL A 126 -26.12 23.74 -5.97
N ARG A 127 -26.25 23.58 -7.29
CA ARG A 127 -25.28 22.82 -8.08
C ARG A 127 -23.87 23.42 -8.00
N ASN A 128 -23.75 24.74 -8.15
CA ASN A 128 -22.44 25.40 -8.10
C ASN A 128 -21.83 25.40 -6.71
N LEU A 129 -22.63 25.60 -5.65
CA LEU A 129 -22.12 25.47 -4.27
C LEU A 129 -21.60 24.07 -3.99
N ALA A 130 -22.31 23.03 -4.45
CA ALA A 130 -21.85 21.65 -4.34
C ALA A 130 -20.56 21.40 -5.13
N LEU A 131 -20.45 21.92 -6.36
CA LEU A 131 -19.23 21.83 -7.17
C LEU A 131 -18.05 22.53 -6.49
N SER A 132 -18.21 23.78 -6.06
CA SER A 132 -17.17 24.54 -5.37
C SER A 132 -16.69 23.85 -4.09
N TYR A 133 -17.61 23.31 -3.28
CA TYR A 133 -17.25 22.54 -2.09
C TYR A 133 -16.37 21.33 -2.46
N VAL A 134 -16.79 20.53 -3.45
CA VAL A 134 -16.05 19.33 -3.85
C VAL A 134 -14.67 19.69 -4.41
N GLU A 135 -14.59 20.70 -5.27
CA GLU A 135 -13.33 21.16 -5.85
C GLU A 135 -12.36 21.65 -4.78
N VAL A 136 -12.82 22.46 -3.83
CA VAL A 136 -11.95 22.94 -2.73
C VAL A 136 -11.47 21.77 -1.89
N MET A 137 -12.36 20.87 -1.49
CA MET A 137 -12.02 19.76 -0.59
C MET A 137 -11.07 18.74 -1.23
N GLN A 138 -11.16 18.50 -2.54
CA GLN A 138 -10.28 17.56 -3.25
C GLN A 138 -8.95 18.18 -3.69
N ASN A 139 -8.92 19.48 -4.02
CA ASN A 139 -7.70 20.15 -4.47
C ASN A 139 -6.87 20.76 -3.34
N THR A 140 -7.40 20.84 -2.12
CA THR A 140 -6.66 21.34 -0.96
C THR A 140 -5.90 20.19 -0.28
N PRO A 141 -4.58 20.33 -0.01
CA PRO A 141 -3.83 19.31 0.71
C PRO A 141 -4.47 18.96 2.05
N LEU A 142 -4.64 17.66 2.33
CA LEU A 142 -5.24 17.18 3.58
C LEU A 142 -4.52 17.73 4.81
N LEU A 143 -3.19 17.84 4.75
CA LEU A 143 -2.39 18.41 5.84
C LEU A 143 -2.81 19.85 6.17
N LEU A 144 -3.09 20.68 5.15
CA LEU A 144 -3.54 22.05 5.36
C LEU A 144 -4.93 22.06 6.02
N GLN A 145 -5.83 21.18 5.59
CA GLN A 145 -7.15 21.04 6.18
C GLN A 145 -7.07 20.67 7.66
N LEU A 146 -6.24 19.67 8.00
CA LEU A 146 -6.00 19.24 9.37
C LEU A 146 -5.36 20.35 10.22
N PHE A 147 -4.36 21.05 9.68
CA PHE A 147 -3.72 22.16 10.38
C PHE A 147 -4.71 23.27 10.69
N PHE A 148 -5.51 23.70 9.70
CA PHE A 148 -6.52 24.74 9.88
C PHE A 148 -7.58 24.35 10.90
N LEU A 149 -8.09 23.10 10.84
CA LEU A 149 -9.07 22.60 11.81
C LEU A 149 -8.48 22.52 13.22
N TYR A 150 -7.24 22.04 13.36
CA TYR A 150 -6.57 21.96 14.64
C TYR A 150 -6.34 23.36 15.24
N SER A 151 -5.78 24.29 14.47
CA SER A 151 -5.49 25.64 14.97
C SER A 151 -6.74 26.48 15.19
N GLY A 152 -7.71 26.39 14.28
CA GLY A 152 -8.88 27.26 14.25
C GLY A 152 -10.05 26.76 15.10
N VAL A 153 -10.12 25.46 15.37
CA VAL A 153 -11.17 24.85 16.20
C VAL A 153 -10.58 24.34 17.50
N VAL A 154 -9.66 23.36 17.44
CA VAL A 154 -9.19 22.64 18.65
C VAL A 154 -8.49 23.56 19.64
N LEU A 155 -7.57 24.42 19.19
CA LEU A 155 -6.85 25.34 20.08
C LEU A 155 -7.72 26.48 20.63
N THR A 156 -8.87 26.75 20.01
CA THR A 156 -9.80 27.80 20.45
C THR A 156 -10.84 27.30 21.46
N LEU A 157 -10.96 25.97 21.60
CA LEU A 157 -11.82 25.38 22.61
C LEU A 157 -11.21 25.66 24.00
N PRO A 158 -12.04 25.97 25.01
CA PRO A 158 -11.57 26.08 26.39
C PRO A 158 -10.85 24.79 26.80
N PRO A 159 -9.78 24.86 27.61
CA PRO A 159 -9.18 23.67 28.18
C PRO A 159 -10.25 22.91 28.98
N ALA A 160 -10.39 21.61 28.68
CA ALA A 160 -11.28 20.69 29.37
C ALA A 160 -10.68 20.23 30.71
#